data_AF-A0A6G2QUW3-F1
#
_entry.id   AF-A0A6G2QUW3-F1
#
_cell.length_a   1.000
_cell.length_b   1.000
_cell.length_c   1.000
_cell.angle_alpha   90.00
_cell.angle_beta   90.00
_cell.angle_gamma   90.00
#
_symmetry.space_group_name_H-M   'P 1'
#
loop_
_entity.id
_entity.type
_entity.pdbx_description
1 polymer ?
#
loop_
_entity_poly.entity_id
_entity_poly.type
_entity_poly.pdbx_seq_one_letter_code
_entity_poly.pdbx_strand_id
1 'polypeptide(L)' 'MRLVAAGHTNRRIAEELFISPKTASVHVSNILAKLNVSGRGEAAAVAHRLGLFPAPAG' A
#
# COMPACT_ATOMS: atom_id res chain seq x y z
N MET A 1 -2.75 -3.96 1.41
CA MET A 1 -2.56 -2.95 0.35
C MET A 1 -3.21 -1.60 0.69
N ARG A 2 -4.27 -1.53 1.53
CA ARG A 2 -4.91 -0.28 1.98
C ARG A 2 -3.92 0.80 2.45
N LEU A 3 -2.95 0.46 3.31
CA LEU A 3 -1.94 1.41 3.80
C LEU A 3 -0.99 1.91 2.71
N VAL A 4 -0.66 1.05 1.73
CA VAL A 4 0.16 1.42 0.58
C VAL A 4 -0.60 2.39 -0.32
N ALA A 5 -1.88 2.11 -0.58
CA ALA A 5 -2.77 2.99 -1.34
C ALA A 5 -3.03 4.32 -0.61
N ALA A 6 -3.00 4.33 0.72
CA ALA A 6 -3.00 5.57 1.51
C ALA A 6 -1.62 6.26 1.58
N GLY A 7 -0.65 5.86 0.76
CA GLY A 7 0.67 6.50 0.67
C GLY A 7 1.61 6.27 1.86
N HIS A 8 1.29 5.36 2.79
CA HIS A 8 2.07 5.16 4.01
C HIS A 8 3.49 4.64 3.71
N THR A 9 4.45 5.00 4.56
CA THR A 9 5.84 4.50 4.48
C THR A 9 5.96 3.07 5.00
N ASN A 10 6.99 2.34 4.57
CA ASN A 10 7.25 0.99 5.09
C ASN A 10 7.39 0.99 6.62
N ARG A 11 7.94 2.06 7.23
CA ARG A 11 8.00 2.23 8.68
C ARG A 11 6.62 2.33 9.30
N ARG A 12 5.76 3.21 8.79
CA ARG A 12 4.39 3.41 9.32
C ARG A 12 3.52 2.15 9.13
N ILE A 13 3.67 1.48 7.99
CA ILE A 13 3.04 0.18 7.72
C ILE A 13 3.50 -0.87 8.73
N ALA A 14 4.81 -0.93 9.00
CA ALA A 14 5.38 -1.85 9.97
C ALA A 14 4.87 -1.62 11.39
N GLU A 15 4.76 -0.35 11.81
CA GLU A 15 4.21 0.04 13.10
C GLU A 15 2.73 -0.36 13.24
N GLU A 16 1.91 -0.05 12.24
CA GLU A 16 0.47 -0.33 12.28
C GLU A 16 0.15 -1.83 12.20
N LEU A 17 1.03 -2.62 11.57
CA LEU A 17 0.87 -4.06 11.42
C LEU A 17 1.70 -4.88 12.42
N PHE A 18 2.44 -4.24 13.33
CA PHE A 18 3.32 -4.89 14.30
C PHE A 18 4.34 -5.88 13.67
N ILE A 19 4.93 -5.48 12.54
CA ILE A 19 5.96 -6.27 11.83
C ILE A 19 7.23 -5.46 11.62
N SER A 20 8.31 -6.09 11.14
CA SER A 20 9.53 -5.35 10.82
C SER A 20 9.37 -4.45 9.57
N PRO A 21 10.09 -3.31 9.49
CA PRO A 21 10.15 -2.50 8.27
C PRO A 21 10.62 -3.27 7.03
N LYS A 22 11.50 -4.28 7.22
CA LYS A 22 11.96 -5.15 6.13
C LYS A 22 10.84 -6.03 5.60
N THR A 23 10.06 -6.64 6.48
CA THR A 23 8.88 -7.45 6.12
C THR A 23 7.86 -6.58 5.38
N ALA A 24 7.55 -5.40 5.90
CA ALA A 24 6.68 -4.44 5.23
C ALA A 24 7.18 -4.11 3.81
N SER A 25 8.48 -3.85 3.65
CA SER A 25 9.09 -3.55 2.34
C SER A 25 8.87 -4.66 1.31
N VAL A 26 9.05 -5.92 1.70
CA VAL A 26 8.83 -7.07 0.79
C VAL A 26 7.38 -7.13 0.33
N HIS A 27 6.42 -6.93 1.26
CA HIS A 27 5.01 -6.87 0.90
C HIS A 27 4.69 -5.70 -0.03
N VAL A 28 5.25 -4.51 0.20
CA VAL A 28 5.06 -3.36 -0.70
C VAL A 28 5.60 -3.69 -2.09
N SER A 29 6.84 -4.16 -2.22
CA SER A 29 7.42 -4.53 -3.52
C SER A 29 6.56 -5.56 -4.27
N ASN A 30 6.08 -6.59 -3.59
CA ASN A 30 5.21 -7.61 -4.20
C ASN A 30 3.87 -7.03 -4.66
N ILE A 31 3.30 -6.09 -3.91
CA ILE A 31 2.07 -5.40 -4.29
C ILE A 31 2.32 -4.56 -5.56
N LEU A 32 3.38 -3.77 -5.59
CA LEU A 32 3.70 -2.91 -6.75
C LEU A 32 3.92 -3.76 -8.01
N ALA A 33 4.65 -4.87 -7.88
CA ALA A 33 4.88 -5.81 -8.98
C ALA A 33 3.57 -6.44 -9.50
N LYS A 34 2.68 -6.89 -8.60
CA LYS A 34 1.38 -7.47 -8.98
C LYS A 34 0.44 -6.50 -9.68
N LEU A 35 0.59 -5.20 -9.40
CA LEU A 35 -0.20 -4.15 -10.02
C LEU A 35 0.48 -3.54 -11.24
N ASN A 36 1.71 -3.95 -11.54
CA ASN A 36 2.56 -3.39 -12.59
C ASN A 36 2.73 -1.86 -12.47
N VAL A 37 3.06 -1.38 -11.26
CA VAL A 37 3.26 0.04 -10.96
C VAL A 37 4.63 0.30 -10.34
N SER A 38 5.15 1.51 -10.52
CA SER A 38 6.50 1.92 -10.09
C SER A 38 6.53 2.41 -8.63
N GLY A 39 5.39 2.81 -8.08
CA GLY A 39 5.36 3.46 -6.77
C GLY A 39 4.00 3.49 -6.09
N ARG A 40 4.01 3.99 -4.84
CA ARG A 40 2.82 4.02 -3.98
C ARG A 40 1.71 4.93 -4.50
N GLY A 41 2.07 6.04 -5.15
CA GLY A 41 1.09 6.95 -5.76
C GLY A 41 0.32 6.29 -6.91
N GLU A 42 1.02 5.56 -7.78
CA GLU A 42 0.38 4.77 -8.83
C GLU A 42 -0.47 3.64 -8.25
N ALA A 43 0.00 2.95 -7.20
CA ALA A 43 -0.78 1.94 -6.50
C ALA A 43 -2.07 2.52 -5.89
N ALA A 44 -2.04 3.76 -5.39
CA ALA A 44 -3.21 4.48 -4.90
C ALA A 44 -4.20 4.77 -6.03
N ALA A 45 -3.73 5.28 -7.17
CA ALA A 45 -4.55 5.55 -8.33
C ALA A 45 -5.22 4.27 -8.87
N VAL A 46 -4.48 3.15 -8.91
CA VAL A 46 -5.03 1.84 -9.30
C VAL A 46 -6.08 1.36 -8.30
N ALA A 47 -5.81 1.48 -6.99
CA ALA A 47 -6.78 1.10 -5.96
C ALA A 47 -8.10 1.87 -6.07
N HIS A 48 -8.04 3.17 -6.35
CA HIS A 48 -9.21 4.00 -6.60
C HIS A 48 -9.97 3.57 -7.86
N ARG A 49 -9.27 3.36 -8.98
CA ARG A 49 -9.88 2.93 -10.25
C ARG A 49 -10.60 1.59 -10.14
N LEU A 50 -10.03 0.66 -9.38
CA LEU A 50 -10.56 -0.68 -9.18
C LEU A 50 -11.62 -0.77 -8.07
N GLY A 51 -11.90 0.33 -7.36
CA GLY A 51 -12.82 0.32 -6.22
C GLY A 51 -12.38 -0.61 -5.08
N LEU A 52 -11.08 -0.85 -4.92
CA LEU A 52 -10.55 -1.85 -3.98
C LEU A 52 -10.78 -1.50 -2.51
N PHE A 53 -10.98 -0.22 -2.21
CA PHE A 53 -11.27 0.24 -0.86
C PHE A 53 -12.45 1.20 -0.90
N PRO A 54 -13.40 1.09 0.06
CA PRO A 54 -14.41 2.12 0.23
C PRO A 54 -13.72 3.46 0.52
N ALA A 55 -14.30 4.55 -0.01
CA ALA A 55 -13.91 5.89 0.42
C ALA A 55 -13.96 5.94 1.96
N PRO A 56 -13.01 6.61 2.63
CA PRO A 56 -13.04 6.69 4.08
C PRO A 56 -14.41 7.23 4.50
N ALA A 57 -15.13 6.45 5.31
CA ALA A 57 -16.27 6.98 6.04
C ALA A 57 -15.70 8.12 6.90
N GLY A 58 -16.19 9.33 6.65
CA GLY A 58 -15.80 10.54 7.36
C GLY A 58 -16.06 10.44 8.86
#